data_AF-H3GMA3-F1
#
_entry.id   AF-H3GMA3-F1
#
_cell.length_a   1.000
_cell.length_b   1.000
_cell.length_c   1.000
_cell.angle_alpha   90.00
_cell.angle_beta   90.00
_cell.angle_gamma   90.00
#
_symmetry.space_group_name_H-M   'P 1'
#
loop_
_entity.id
_entity.type
_entity.pdbx_description
1 polymer ?
#
loop_
_entity_poly.entity_id
_entity_poly.type
_entity_poly.pdbx_seq_one_letter_code
_entity_poly.pdbx_strand_id
1 'polypeptide(L)'
;MAAALPMEGQEAVDVQLIRRRMQQGLPPQDVQEYLWRVRLEAEDIPDVVVAPDVDPRQFDTQQTSNMPMLQAFGLKETDSGRVPDDKWKRNLLADFAELRQLIARWEAIGPPKAETERDGDVPAEILRTKVPRMSDEDGWSAFFFGKVGVEMSATPPHLRLLLQFDQVLTRRLLDYHAAWLSDGDATPISRARAVWIYALLARLDKPVHASVAATIRQILRRCWTLRCELEAPTEIQLKSLNILIVISGDFFGQLHDLE
;
A
#
# COMPACT_ATOMS: atom_id res chain seq x y z
N MET A 1 14.28 30.12 -20.07
CA MET A 1 13.64 31.43 -19.78
C MET A 1 13.48 31.58 -18.27
N ALA A 2 14.44 32.25 -17.62
CA ALA A 2 14.30 32.66 -16.23
C ALA A 2 14.31 34.19 -16.22
N ALA A 3 13.15 34.76 -15.94
CA ALA A 3 12.97 36.20 -15.80
C ALA A 3 13.70 36.66 -14.53
N ALA A 4 14.81 37.38 -14.71
CA ALA A 4 15.42 38.15 -13.64
C ALA A 4 14.67 39.50 -13.54
N LEU A 5 14.12 39.74 -12.35
CA LEU A 5 13.41 40.92 -11.82
C LEU A 5 13.48 42.24 -12.63
N PRO A 6 12.36 42.98 -12.74
CA PRO A 6 12.34 44.30 -13.36
C PRO A 6 13.05 45.31 -12.46
N MET A 7 14.17 45.86 -12.92
CA MET A 7 14.82 47.00 -12.28
C MET A 7 14.05 48.26 -12.73
N GLU A 8 12.98 48.59 -12.01
CA GLU A 8 12.32 49.90 -12.12
C GLU A 8 13.23 50.98 -11.52
N GLY A 9 14.02 51.61 -12.37
CA GLY A 9 14.88 52.74 -12.01
C GLY A 9 15.74 53.16 -13.20
N GLN A 10 15.37 54.27 -13.84
CA GLN A 10 16.01 54.83 -15.02
C GLN A 10 17.42 55.35 -14.72
N GLU A 11 18.41 54.48 -14.74
CA GLU A 11 19.71 54.79 -15.32
C GLU A 11 20.05 53.64 -16.27
N ALA A 12 20.11 53.93 -17.56
CA ALA A 12 20.54 52.94 -18.53
C ALA A 12 21.96 52.51 -18.16
N VAL A 13 22.10 51.32 -17.58
CA VAL A 13 23.39 50.76 -17.20
C VAL A 13 24.28 50.72 -18.44
N ASP A 14 25.39 51.44 -18.42
CA ASP A 14 26.32 51.50 -19.54
C ASP A 14 27.14 50.20 -19.61
N VAL A 15 26.55 49.19 -20.24
CA VAL A 15 27.17 47.87 -20.45
C VAL A 15 28.51 47.97 -21.18
N GLN A 16 28.71 49.00 -22.03
CA GLN A 16 29.97 49.22 -22.75
C GLN A 16 31.08 49.71 -21.81
N LEU A 17 30.76 50.60 -20.87
CA LEU A 17 31.68 51.02 -19.83
C LEU A 17 32.07 49.84 -18.93
N ILE A 18 31.11 48.99 -18.54
CA ILE A 18 31.36 47.79 -17.75
C ILE A 18 32.30 46.83 -18.50
N ARG A 19 32.05 46.55 -19.79
CA ARG A 19 32.93 45.74 -20.64
C ARG A 19 34.34 46.33 -20.75
N ARG A 20 34.48 47.65 -20.95
CA ARG A 20 35.80 48.32 -21.00
C ARG A 20 36.55 48.20 -19.69
N ARG A 21 35.87 48.38 -18.54
CA ARG A 21 36.49 48.23 -17.21
C ARG A 21 36.88 46.78 -16.90
N MET A 22 36.07 45.80 -17.32
CA MET A 22 36.42 44.37 -17.24
C MET A 22 37.68 44.06 -18.04
N GLN A 23 37.79 44.55 -19.29
CA GLN A 23 38.98 44.37 -20.13
C GLN A 23 40.24 45.01 -19.54
N GLN A 24 40.08 46.11 -18.80
CA GLN A 24 41.18 46.78 -18.09
C GLN A 24 41.55 46.10 -16.76
N GLY A 25 40.84 45.04 -16.36
CA GLY A 25 41.11 44.31 -15.11
C GLY A 25 40.79 45.10 -13.82
N LEU A 26 40.02 46.18 -13.92
CA LEU A 26 39.66 47.00 -12.76
C LEU A 26 38.59 46.28 -11.91
N PRO A 27 38.66 46.31 -10.58
CA PRO A 27 37.60 45.75 -9.73
C PRO A 27 36.27 46.49 -9.93
N PRO A 28 35.12 45.82 -9.67
CA PRO A 28 33.82 46.47 -9.69
C PRO A 28 33.76 47.57 -8.61
N GLN A 29 33.11 48.68 -8.94
CA GLN A 29 32.96 49.81 -8.01
C GLN A 29 31.78 49.64 -7.06
N ASP A 30 30.74 48.91 -7.49
CA ASP A 30 29.55 48.63 -6.71
C ASP A 30 29.00 47.22 -6.95
N VAL A 31 27.94 46.87 -6.20
CA VAL A 31 27.26 45.57 -6.29
C VAL A 31 26.55 45.40 -7.64
N GLN A 32 26.03 46.48 -8.20
CA GLN A 32 25.23 46.45 -9.42
C GLN A 32 26.12 46.13 -10.64
N GLU A 33 27.27 46.79 -10.76
CA GLU A 33 28.32 46.52 -11.73
C GLU A 33 28.81 45.08 -11.59
N TYR A 34 29.06 44.59 -10.37
CA TYR A 34 29.46 43.20 -10.15
C TYR A 34 28.43 42.20 -10.71
N LEU A 35 27.15 42.36 -10.41
CA LEU A 35 26.09 41.47 -10.92
C LEU A 35 25.97 41.52 -12.44
N TRP A 36 26.15 42.69 -13.05
CA TRP A 36 26.20 42.82 -14.51
C TRP A 36 27.41 42.13 -15.13
N ARG A 37 28.59 42.23 -14.51
CA ARG A 37 29.80 41.51 -14.94
C ARG A 37 29.60 40.00 -14.88
N VAL A 38 28.98 39.49 -13.81
CA VAL A 38 28.64 38.06 -13.66
C VAL A 38 27.67 37.61 -14.76
N ARG A 39 26.67 38.42 -15.12
CA ARG A 39 25.76 38.11 -16.23
C ARG A 39 26.49 38.04 -17.57
N LEU A 40 27.37 38.99 -17.83
CA LEU A 40 28.19 39.03 -19.05
C LEU A 40 29.16 37.83 -19.12
N GLU A 41 29.79 37.46 -18.01
CA GLU A 41 30.66 36.29 -17.93
C GLU A 41 29.87 34.98 -18.11
N ALA A 42 28.69 34.89 -17.50
CA ALA A 42 27.80 33.74 -17.66
C ALA A 42 27.24 33.60 -19.10
N GLU A 43 27.11 34.69 -19.86
CA GLU A 43 26.75 34.64 -21.30
C GLU A 43 27.85 33.96 -22.14
N ASP A 44 29.12 34.13 -21.75
CA ASP A 44 30.28 33.51 -22.41
C ASP A 44 30.50 32.05 -21.97
N ILE A 45 29.87 31.62 -20.89
CA ILE A 45 29.95 30.26 -20.36
C ILE A 45 28.74 29.43 -20.88
N PRO A 46 28.97 28.25 -21.46
CA PRO A 46 27.86 27.37 -21.84
C PRO A 46 27.02 26.94 -20.64
N ASP A 47 25.70 27.01 -20.78
CA ASP A 47 24.71 26.67 -19.73
C ASP A 47 24.84 25.23 -19.21
N VAL A 48 25.28 24.31 -20.07
CA VAL A 48 25.56 22.92 -19.72
C VAL A 48 26.89 22.50 -20.35
N VAL A 49 27.76 21.91 -19.54
CA VAL A 49 29.02 21.30 -20.00
C VAL A 49 28.96 19.81 -19.73
N VAL A 50 29.30 19.01 -20.74
CA VAL A 50 29.47 17.56 -20.61
C VAL A 50 30.95 17.25 -20.77
N ALA A 51 31.52 16.52 -19.80
CA ALA A 51 32.92 16.11 -19.88
C ALA A 51 33.08 15.02 -20.96
N PRO A 52 33.89 15.23 -22.01
CA PRO A 52 34.04 14.27 -23.11
C PRO A 52 34.88 13.06 -22.72
N ASP A 53 35.75 13.20 -21.71
CA ASP A 53 36.74 12.19 -21.33
C ASP A 53 36.21 11.17 -20.30
N VAL A 54 34.99 11.37 -19.80
CA VAL A 54 34.34 10.45 -18.86
C VAL A 54 33.22 9.73 -19.61
N ASP A 55 33.39 8.43 -19.84
CA ASP A 55 32.33 7.57 -20.37
C ASP A 55 31.49 7.01 -19.21
N PRO A 56 30.24 7.49 -19.01
CA PRO A 56 29.40 7.05 -17.90
C PRO A 56 29.05 5.56 -17.97
N ARG A 57 29.05 4.98 -19.18
CA ARG A 57 28.58 3.61 -19.42
C ARG A 57 29.56 2.54 -18.97
N GLN A 58 30.81 2.90 -18.70
CA GLN A 58 31.80 1.98 -18.12
C GLN A 58 31.37 1.45 -16.75
N PHE A 59 30.47 2.15 -16.06
CA PHE A 59 29.99 1.80 -14.72
C PHE A 59 28.64 1.06 -14.73
N ASP A 60 28.01 0.88 -15.89
CA ASP A 60 26.70 0.20 -16.01
C ASP A 60 26.79 -1.24 -15.47
N THR A 61 27.88 -1.94 -15.75
CA THR A 61 28.14 -3.32 -15.27
C THR A 61 28.36 -3.39 -13.75
N GLN A 62 28.69 -2.27 -13.10
CA GLN A 62 28.90 -2.18 -11.66
C GLN A 62 27.63 -1.72 -10.92
N GLN A 63 26.55 -1.45 -11.65
CA GLN A 63 25.29 -1.04 -11.05
C GLN A 63 24.70 -2.20 -10.25
N THR A 64 24.44 -1.96 -8.97
CA THR A 64 23.77 -2.93 -8.11
C THR A 64 22.27 -2.89 -8.39
N SER A 65 21.63 -4.06 -8.39
CA SER A 65 20.16 -4.12 -8.41
C SER A 65 19.63 -3.48 -7.14
N ASN A 66 18.81 -2.44 -7.30
CA ASN A 66 18.24 -1.66 -6.18
C ASN A 66 17.16 -2.46 -5.43
N MET A 67 16.53 -3.46 -6.05
CA MET A 67 15.34 -4.10 -5.51
C MET A 67 15.49 -5.62 -5.38
N PRO A 68 15.06 -6.23 -4.26
CA PRO A 68 14.98 -7.68 -4.15
C PRO A 68 14.00 -8.22 -5.19
N MET A 69 14.38 -9.32 -5.86
CA MET A 69 13.51 -10.00 -6.81
C MET A 69 12.35 -10.64 -6.04
N LEU A 70 11.16 -10.04 -6.15
CA LEU A 70 9.95 -10.59 -5.59
C LEU A 70 9.40 -11.67 -6.53
N GLN A 71 8.78 -12.72 -5.98
CA GLN A 71 8.07 -13.69 -6.81
C GLN A 71 7.04 -12.97 -7.66
N ALA A 72 7.23 -13.09 -8.97
CA ALA A 72 6.30 -12.54 -9.92
C ALA A 72 5.09 -13.46 -10.10
N PHE A 73 3.93 -12.84 -10.28
CA PHE A 73 2.71 -13.56 -10.62
C PHE A 73 2.87 -14.22 -12.00
N GLY A 74 2.39 -15.45 -12.17
CA GLY A 74 2.36 -16.10 -13.50
C GLY A 74 3.66 -16.77 -13.99
N LEU A 75 4.76 -16.77 -13.24
CA LEU A 75 5.99 -17.49 -13.64
C LEU A 75 5.81 -19.02 -13.74
N LYS A 76 4.88 -19.58 -12.98
CA LYS A 76 4.44 -20.97 -13.11
C LYS A 76 3.09 -20.98 -13.80
N GLU A 77 2.98 -21.70 -14.92
CA GLU A 77 1.72 -21.96 -15.59
C GLU A 77 0.73 -22.53 -14.57
N THR A 78 -0.32 -21.77 -14.28
CA THR A 78 -1.39 -22.22 -13.39
C THR A 78 -2.34 -23.07 -14.22
N ASP A 79 -2.63 -24.29 -13.76
CA ASP A 79 -3.62 -25.15 -14.38
C ASP A 79 -4.95 -24.39 -14.58
N SER A 80 -5.40 -24.34 -15.84
CA SER A 80 -6.63 -23.67 -16.26
C SER A 80 -7.86 -24.08 -15.44
N GLY A 81 -7.92 -25.33 -14.97
CA GLY A 81 -9.01 -25.84 -14.12
C GLY A 81 -9.06 -25.24 -12.71
N ARG A 82 -8.00 -24.55 -12.29
CA ARG A 82 -7.89 -23.90 -10.96
C ARG A 82 -8.21 -22.42 -10.99
N VAL A 83 -8.28 -21.83 -12.18
CA VAL A 83 -8.59 -20.42 -12.38
C VAL A 83 -10.10 -20.25 -12.42
N PRO A 84 -10.68 -19.32 -11.66
CA PRO A 84 -12.11 -19.07 -11.73
C PRO A 84 -12.49 -18.39 -13.05
N ASP A 85 -13.69 -18.70 -13.55
CA ASP A 85 -14.27 -18.03 -14.72
C ASP A 85 -14.56 -16.55 -14.46
N ASP A 86 -14.52 -15.73 -15.50
CA ASP A 86 -14.68 -14.28 -15.41
C ASP A 86 -16.08 -13.87 -14.96
N LYS A 87 -17.11 -14.63 -15.32
CA LYS A 87 -18.47 -14.39 -14.80
C LYS A 87 -18.50 -14.55 -13.27
N TRP A 88 -17.82 -15.58 -12.76
CA TRP A 88 -17.71 -15.80 -11.32
C TRP A 88 -16.95 -14.67 -10.63
N LYS A 89 -15.83 -14.20 -11.21
CA LYS A 89 -15.07 -13.06 -10.67
C LYS A 89 -15.94 -11.80 -10.56
N ARG A 90 -16.68 -11.45 -11.61
CA ARG A 90 -17.55 -10.27 -11.63
C ARG A 90 -18.63 -10.34 -10.54
N ASN A 91 -19.27 -11.49 -10.38
CA ASN A 91 -20.27 -11.69 -9.33
C ASN A 91 -19.65 -11.56 -7.93
N LEU A 92 -18.51 -12.20 -7.69
CA LEU A 92 -17.80 -12.09 -6.41
C LEU A 92 -17.44 -10.63 -6.08
N LEU A 93 -16.94 -9.88 -7.06
CA LEU A 93 -16.57 -8.47 -6.88
C LEU A 93 -17.80 -7.60 -6.59
N ALA A 94 -18.94 -7.88 -7.21
CA ALA A 94 -20.20 -7.21 -6.92
C ALA A 94 -20.67 -7.50 -5.48
N ASP A 95 -20.71 -8.77 -5.08
CA ASP A 95 -21.09 -9.18 -3.72
C ASP A 95 -20.16 -8.57 -2.66
N PHE A 96 -18.86 -8.52 -2.95
CA PHE A 96 -17.88 -7.91 -2.06
C PHE A 96 -18.08 -6.39 -1.94
N ALA A 97 -18.41 -5.70 -3.04
CA ALA A 97 -18.73 -4.28 -3.01
C ALA A 97 -20.00 -4.00 -2.19
N GLU A 98 -21.04 -4.83 -2.33
CA GLU A 98 -22.26 -4.74 -1.53
C GLU A 98 -21.99 -4.93 -0.04
N LEU A 99 -21.21 -5.96 0.33
CA LEU A 99 -20.81 -6.20 1.72
C LEU A 99 -20.13 -4.96 2.33
N ARG A 100 -19.24 -4.32 1.58
CA ARG A 100 -18.55 -3.11 2.03
C ARG A 100 -19.49 -1.93 2.22
N GLN A 101 -20.44 -1.74 1.30
CA GLN A 101 -21.48 -0.72 1.45
C GLN A 101 -22.34 -0.98 2.68
N LEU A 102 -22.68 -2.25 2.96
CA LEU A 102 -23.40 -2.64 4.15
C LEU A 102 -22.61 -2.32 5.42
N ILE A 103 -21.32 -2.70 5.48
CA ILE A 103 -20.45 -2.38 6.62
C ILE A 103 -20.38 -0.86 6.86
N ALA A 104 -20.14 -0.07 5.80
CA ALA A 104 -20.07 1.38 5.88
C ALA A 104 -21.39 2.00 6.36
N ARG A 105 -22.54 1.45 5.91
CA ARG A 105 -23.86 1.87 6.38
C ARG A 105 -24.03 1.61 7.88
N TRP A 106 -23.66 0.42 8.37
CA TRP A 106 -23.76 0.09 9.79
C TRP A 106 -22.76 0.86 10.66
N GLU A 107 -21.61 1.21 10.13
CA GLU A 107 -20.66 2.12 10.79
C GLU A 107 -21.26 3.52 10.96
N ALA A 108 -21.92 4.04 9.93
CA ALA A 108 -22.57 5.35 9.97
C ALA A 108 -23.82 5.39 10.89
N ILE A 109 -24.63 4.33 10.90
CA ILE A 109 -25.81 4.22 11.77
C ILE A 109 -25.41 3.94 13.23
N GLY A 110 -24.27 3.27 13.43
CA GLY A 110 -23.86 2.70 14.70
C GLY A 110 -24.53 1.33 14.97
N PRO A 111 -24.04 0.57 15.96
CA PRO A 111 -24.70 -0.68 16.36
C PRO A 111 -26.15 -0.36 16.78
N PRO A 112 -27.13 -1.22 16.44
CA PRO A 112 -28.50 -1.02 16.89
C PRO A 112 -28.48 -0.88 18.41
N LYS A 113 -29.00 0.25 18.92
CA LYS A 113 -29.31 0.38 20.34
C LYS A 113 -30.25 -0.78 20.64
N ALA A 114 -29.81 -1.75 21.45
CA ALA A 114 -30.73 -2.75 21.97
C ALA A 114 -31.90 -1.95 22.56
N GLU A 115 -33.11 -2.21 22.06
CA GLU A 115 -34.30 -1.45 22.41
C GLU A 115 -34.36 -1.32 23.94
N THR A 116 -34.22 -0.09 24.43
CA THR A 116 -34.51 0.23 25.82
C THR A 116 -36.01 0.20 25.98
N GLU A 117 -36.60 -0.99 25.95
CA GLU A 117 -37.93 -1.24 26.47
C GLU A 117 -37.80 -1.62 27.94
N ARG A 118 -37.76 -0.60 28.79
CA ARG A 118 -38.49 -0.49 30.07
C ARG A 118 -37.86 0.62 30.92
N ASP A 119 -38.73 1.54 31.32
CA ASP A 119 -38.49 2.56 32.32
C ASP A 119 -37.93 1.90 33.60
N GLY A 120 -36.66 2.17 33.92
CA GLY A 120 -36.03 1.76 35.19
C GLY A 120 -34.91 0.71 35.15
N ASP A 121 -34.61 0.04 34.03
CA ASP A 121 -33.51 -0.95 33.98
C ASP A 121 -32.21 -0.37 33.41
N VAL A 122 -31.11 -0.72 34.05
CA VAL A 122 -29.71 -0.32 33.74
C VAL A 122 -29.47 -0.43 32.22
N PRO A 123 -28.87 0.60 31.56
CA PRO A 123 -28.62 0.54 30.13
C PRO A 123 -27.89 -0.75 29.80
N ALA A 124 -28.46 -1.58 28.92
CA ALA A 124 -27.81 -2.78 28.44
C ALA A 124 -26.46 -2.38 27.86
N GLU A 125 -25.39 -2.55 28.65
CA GLU A 125 -24.03 -2.31 28.20
C GLU A 125 -23.88 -3.06 26.90
N ILE A 126 -23.53 -2.35 25.83
CA ILE A 126 -23.25 -2.96 24.54
C ILE A 126 -22.16 -3.99 24.83
N LEU A 127 -22.53 -5.28 24.84
CA LEU A 127 -21.61 -6.37 25.13
C LEU A 127 -20.54 -6.38 24.04
N ARG A 128 -19.45 -5.64 24.30
CA ARG A 128 -18.27 -5.62 23.45
C ARG A 128 -17.57 -6.94 23.63
N THR A 129 -17.16 -7.53 22.52
CA THR A 129 -16.37 -8.74 22.55
C THR A 129 -15.03 -8.37 23.17
N LYS A 130 -14.56 -9.14 24.15
CA LYS A 130 -13.24 -8.91 24.73
C LYS A 130 -12.20 -9.30 23.68
N VAL A 131 -11.48 -8.30 23.18
CA VAL A 131 -10.44 -8.48 22.16
C VAL A 131 -9.05 -8.34 22.78
N PRO A 132 -8.04 -9.08 22.29
CA PRO A 132 -6.66 -8.92 22.72
C PRO A 132 -6.11 -7.52 22.48
N ARG A 133 -4.98 -7.19 23.12
CA ARG A 133 -4.26 -5.94 22.85
C ARG A 133 -3.71 -5.98 21.43
N MET A 134 -3.63 -4.83 20.76
CA MET A 134 -3.14 -4.74 19.38
C MET A 134 -1.73 -5.35 19.18
N SER A 135 -0.86 -5.28 20.19
CA SER A 135 0.50 -5.84 20.15
C SER A 135 0.59 -7.33 20.51
N ASP A 136 -0.50 -7.94 20.99
CA ASP A 136 -0.53 -9.31 21.50
C ASP A 136 -0.81 -10.31 20.37
N GLU A 137 0.24 -10.63 19.61
CA GLU A 137 0.15 -11.51 18.44
C GLU A 137 -0.35 -12.92 18.79
N ASP A 138 0.17 -13.52 19.87
CA ASP A 138 -0.26 -14.85 20.34
C ASP A 138 -1.71 -14.85 20.82
N GLY A 139 -2.14 -13.76 21.46
CA GLY A 139 -3.53 -13.54 21.86
C GLY A 139 -4.47 -13.49 20.65
N TRP A 140 -4.07 -12.78 19.59
CA TRP A 140 -4.84 -12.72 18.34
C TRP A 140 -4.90 -14.06 17.61
N SER A 141 -3.78 -14.79 17.54
CA SER A 141 -3.76 -16.14 16.97
C SER A 141 -4.74 -17.07 17.70
N ALA A 142 -4.73 -17.05 19.04
CA ALA A 142 -5.66 -17.80 19.88
C ALA A 142 -7.12 -17.34 19.70
N PHE A 143 -7.35 -16.05 19.55
CA PHE A 143 -8.68 -15.47 19.35
C PHE A 143 -9.30 -15.92 18.02
N PHE A 144 -8.52 -15.95 16.94
CA PHE A 144 -9.00 -16.32 15.61
C PHE A 144 -9.14 -17.83 15.41
N PHE A 145 -8.20 -18.61 15.93
CA PHE A 145 -8.10 -20.05 15.61
C PHE A 145 -8.44 -20.96 16.79
N GLY A 146 -8.60 -20.39 18.00
CA GLY A 146 -8.72 -21.15 19.24
C GLY A 146 -7.36 -21.69 19.71
N LYS A 147 -7.33 -22.20 20.95
CA LYS A 147 -6.17 -22.92 21.49
C LYS A 147 -6.60 -24.32 21.89
N VAL A 148 -5.86 -25.34 21.43
CA VAL A 148 -6.10 -26.73 21.82
C VAL A 148 -5.78 -26.87 23.32
N GLY A 149 -6.75 -27.32 24.11
CA GLY A 149 -6.59 -27.55 25.56
C GLY A 149 -7.01 -26.39 26.47
N VAL A 150 -7.53 -25.28 25.93
CA VAL A 150 -8.14 -24.18 26.68
C VAL A 150 -9.59 -24.01 26.21
N GLU A 151 -10.52 -23.63 27.08
CA GLU A 151 -11.95 -23.37 26.73
C GLU A 151 -12.17 -22.20 25.75
N MET A 152 -11.11 -21.61 25.19
CA MET A 152 -11.19 -20.56 24.17
C MET A 152 -11.48 -21.17 22.80
N SER A 153 -12.77 -21.20 22.45
CA SER A 153 -13.24 -21.49 21.10
C SER A 153 -12.78 -20.41 20.11
N ALA A 154 -12.47 -20.82 18.87
CA ALA A 154 -12.19 -19.90 17.77
C ALA A 154 -13.34 -18.89 17.58
N THR A 155 -13.03 -17.60 17.49
CA THR A 155 -14.04 -16.56 17.28
C THR A 155 -14.19 -16.27 15.78
N PRO A 156 -15.40 -16.34 15.20
CA PRO A 156 -15.64 -15.98 13.80
C PRO A 156 -15.80 -14.46 13.61
N PRO A 157 -15.48 -13.91 12.42
CA PRO A 157 -15.69 -12.49 12.13
C PRO A 157 -17.16 -12.21 11.85
N HIS A 158 -17.90 -11.83 12.88
CA HIS A 158 -19.26 -11.29 12.74
C HIS A 158 -19.26 -9.75 12.69
N LEU A 159 -20.26 -9.17 12.05
CA LEU A 159 -20.35 -7.73 11.78
C LEU A 159 -20.11 -6.84 13.01
N ARG A 160 -20.75 -7.17 14.14
CA ARG A 160 -20.61 -6.40 15.40
C ARG A 160 -19.17 -6.37 15.94
N LEU A 161 -18.37 -7.38 15.63
CA LEU A 161 -16.96 -7.45 16.01
C LEU A 161 -16.09 -6.66 15.02
N LEU A 162 -16.35 -6.77 13.73
CA LEU A 162 -15.64 -5.98 12.71
C LEU A 162 -15.85 -4.47 12.90
N LEU A 163 -17.04 -4.05 13.33
CA LEU A 163 -17.34 -2.65 13.66
C LEU A 163 -16.63 -2.16 14.93
N GLN A 164 -16.09 -3.06 15.77
CA GLN A 164 -15.23 -2.68 16.90
C GLN A 164 -13.78 -2.39 16.45
N PHE A 165 -13.40 -2.80 15.25
CA PHE A 165 -12.06 -2.59 14.73
C PHE A 165 -11.98 -1.24 14.02
N ASP A 166 -11.04 -0.42 14.48
CA ASP A 166 -10.62 0.77 13.76
C ASP A 166 -9.69 0.39 12.60
N GLN A 167 -9.33 1.37 11.77
CA GLN A 167 -8.44 1.13 10.63
C GLN A 167 -7.01 0.79 11.06
N VAL A 168 -6.56 1.26 12.23
CA VAL A 168 -5.22 0.94 12.75
C VAL A 168 -5.14 -0.54 13.11
N LEU A 169 -6.10 -1.04 13.89
CA LEU A 169 -6.18 -2.44 14.25
C LEU A 169 -6.42 -3.32 13.02
N THR A 170 -7.33 -2.94 12.12
CA THR A 170 -7.62 -3.72 10.89
C THR A 170 -6.36 -3.94 10.05
N ARG A 171 -5.54 -2.90 9.86
CA ARG A 171 -4.25 -2.99 9.15
C ARG A 171 -3.27 -3.88 9.89
N ARG A 172 -3.15 -3.71 11.20
CA ARG A 172 -2.25 -4.53 12.04
C ARG A 172 -2.61 -6.01 12.00
N LEU A 173 -3.90 -6.34 12.03
CA LEU A 173 -4.38 -7.72 11.94
C LEU A 173 -4.11 -8.32 10.56
N LEU A 174 -4.21 -7.54 9.48
CA LEU A 174 -3.78 -7.97 8.15
C LEU A 174 -2.27 -8.24 8.09
N ASP A 175 -1.45 -7.41 8.73
CA ASP A 175 0.00 -7.62 8.82
C ASP A 175 0.32 -8.94 9.54
N TYR A 176 -0.36 -9.25 10.66
CA TYR A 176 -0.21 -10.54 11.33
C TYR A 176 -0.57 -11.71 10.41
N HIS A 177 -1.69 -11.62 9.68
CA HIS A 177 -2.05 -12.67 8.74
C HIS A 177 -1.03 -12.83 7.60
N ALA A 178 -0.44 -11.73 7.12
CA ALA A 178 0.62 -11.77 6.11
C ALA A 178 1.89 -12.45 6.64
N ALA A 179 2.34 -12.09 7.86
CA ALA A 179 3.48 -12.70 8.52
C ALA A 179 3.25 -14.20 8.77
N TRP A 180 2.13 -14.59 9.38
CA TRP A 180 1.81 -15.99 9.65
C TRP A 180 1.61 -16.84 8.38
N LEU A 181 1.31 -16.21 7.25
CA LEU A 181 1.25 -16.89 5.96
C LEU A 181 2.66 -17.11 5.37
N SER A 182 3.61 -16.23 5.68
CA SER A 182 5.01 -16.30 5.25
C SER A 182 5.87 -17.23 6.10
N ASP A 183 5.67 -17.27 7.42
CA ASP A 183 6.52 -18.03 8.35
C ASP A 183 6.25 -19.55 8.37
N GLY A 184 5.08 -19.97 7.88
CA GLY A 184 4.69 -21.38 7.90
C GLY A 184 5.26 -22.17 6.72
N ASP A 185 6.07 -23.19 6.98
CA ASP A 185 6.32 -24.28 6.05
C ASP A 185 4.98 -24.86 5.58
N ALA A 186 4.73 -24.81 4.26
CA ALA A 186 3.71 -25.53 3.47
C ALA A 186 2.33 -25.85 4.11
N THR A 187 1.87 -25.12 5.13
CA THR A 187 0.57 -25.38 5.74
C THR A 187 -0.52 -24.81 4.84
N PRO A 188 -1.52 -25.62 4.46
CA PRO A 188 -2.60 -25.14 3.62
C PRO A 188 -3.39 -24.05 4.36
N ILE A 189 -3.89 -23.06 3.61
CA ILE A 189 -4.72 -22.01 4.21
C ILE A 189 -5.98 -22.64 4.84
N SER A 190 -6.19 -22.39 6.14
CA SER A 190 -7.39 -22.84 6.81
C SER A 190 -8.59 -21.99 6.40
N ARG A 191 -9.79 -22.57 6.41
CA ARG A 191 -11.04 -21.83 6.12
C ARG A 191 -11.22 -20.65 7.08
N ALA A 192 -10.94 -20.84 8.37
CA ALA A 192 -11.04 -19.79 9.38
C ALA A 192 -10.14 -18.59 9.04
N ARG A 193 -8.90 -18.87 8.61
CA ARG A 193 -7.95 -17.83 8.20
C ARG A 193 -8.44 -17.08 6.97
N ALA A 194 -8.90 -17.80 5.95
CA ALA A 194 -9.40 -17.17 4.73
C ALA A 194 -10.61 -16.25 5.00
N VAL A 195 -11.52 -16.68 5.88
CA VAL A 195 -12.69 -15.90 6.28
C VAL A 195 -12.28 -14.64 7.05
N TRP A 196 -11.29 -14.72 7.95
CA TRP A 196 -10.75 -13.56 8.66
C TRP A 196 -10.06 -12.56 7.73
N ILE A 197 -9.20 -13.04 6.82
CA ILE A 197 -8.56 -12.17 5.82
C ILE A 197 -9.62 -11.48 4.95
N TYR A 198 -10.61 -12.23 4.45
CA TYR A 198 -11.72 -11.68 3.67
C TYR A 198 -12.49 -10.59 4.44
N ALA A 199 -12.81 -10.84 5.72
CA ALA A 199 -13.53 -9.89 6.56
C ALA A 199 -12.72 -8.62 6.85
N LEU A 200 -11.42 -8.75 7.10
CA LEU A 200 -10.51 -7.61 7.30
C LEU A 200 -10.32 -6.80 6.01
N LEU A 201 -10.21 -7.47 4.86
CA LEU A 201 -10.20 -6.81 3.55
C LEU A 201 -11.52 -6.08 3.28
N ALA A 202 -12.67 -6.63 3.68
CA ALA A 202 -13.95 -5.93 3.58
C ALA A 202 -13.98 -4.67 4.47
N ARG A 203 -13.36 -4.73 5.65
CA ARG A 203 -13.31 -3.61 6.60
C ARG A 203 -12.32 -2.50 6.22
N LEU A 204 -11.31 -2.82 5.43
CA LEU A 204 -10.22 -1.90 5.08
C LEU A 204 -10.70 -0.72 4.22
N ASP A 205 -10.40 0.53 4.58
CA ASP A 205 -10.82 1.69 3.79
C ASP A 205 -10.01 1.91 2.50
N LYS A 206 -10.64 2.59 1.53
CA LYS A 206 -9.99 3.14 0.32
C LYS A 206 -9.88 4.67 0.45
N PRO A 207 -8.79 5.32 0.00
CA PRO A 207 -7.66 4.76 -0.73
C PRO A 207 -6.69 3.95 0.14
N VAL A 208 -6.07 2.92 -0.44
CA VAL A 208 -5.10 2.05 0.25
C VAL A 208 -3.72 2.72 0.23
N HIS A 209 -3.12 2.91 1.41
CA HIS A 209 -1.75 3.43 1.52
C HIS A 209 -0.70 2.38 1.09
N ALA A 210 0.48 2.85 0.68
CA ALA A 210 1.54 2.00 0.14
C ALA A 210 1.95 0.82 1.04
N SER A 211 2.01 1.02 2.36
CA SER A 211 2.34 -0.05 3.32
C SER A 211 1.28 -1.16 3.31
N VAL A 212 0.01 -0.79 3.38
CA VAL A 212 -1.11 -1.74 3.34
C VAL A 212 -1.18 -2.43 1.98
N ALA A 213 -0.91 -1.72 0.89
CA ALA A 213 -0.82 -2.31 -0.44
C ALA A 213 0.30 -3.38 -0.52
N ALA A 214 1.44 -3.15 0.15
CA ALA A 214 2.50 -4.13 0.25
C ALA A 214 2.04 -5.39 1.03
N THR A 215 1.33 -5.21 2.15
CA THR A 215 0.73 -6.33 2.92
C THR A 215 -0.26 -7.13 2.07
N ILE A 216 -1.15 -6.46 1.32
CA ILE A 216 -2.10 -7.11 0.40
C ILE A 216 -1.35 -7.91 -0.67
N ARG A 217 -0.27 -7.36 -1.24
CA ARG A 217 0.58 -8.07 -2.22
C ARG A 217 1.27 -9.29 -1.61
N GLN A 218 1.73 -9.22 -0.37
CA GLN A 218 2.33 -10.37 0.32
C GLN A 218 1.31 -11.51 0.48
N ILE A 219 0.10 -11.19 0.94
CA ILE A 219 -1.00 -12.15 1.04
C ILE A 219 -1.34 -12.72 -0.35
N LEU A 220 -1.49 -11.86 -1.36
CA LEU A 220 -1.79 -12.25 -2.74
C LEU A 220 -0.76 -13.23 -3.31
N ARG A 221 0.54 -12.91 -3.18
CA ARG A 221 1.63 -13.79 -3.63
C ARG A 221 1.58 -15.13 -2.92
N ARG A 222 1.40 -15.13 -1.61
CA ARG A 222 1.32 -16.39 -0.86
C ARG A 222 0.10 -17.22 -1.24
N CYS A 223 -1.06 -16.60 -1.42
CA CYS A 223 -2.26 -17.29 -1.89
C CYS A 223 -2.06 -17.86 -3.31
N TRP A 224 -1.39 -17.12 -4.18
CA TRP A 224 -1.03 -17.59 -5.53
C TRP A 224 -0.12 -18.82 -5.47
N THR A 225 0.98 -18.74 -4.72
CA THR A 225 1.94 -19.84 -4.54
C THR A 225 1.27 -21.09 -3.98
N LEU A 226 0.46 -20.93 -2.93
CA LEU A 226 -0.32 -22.04 -2.37
C LEU A 226 -1.25 -22.67 -3.41
N ARG A 227 -1.93 -21.87 -4.24
CA ARG A 227 -2.81 -22.40 -5.30
C ARG A 227 -2.06 -23.22 -6.35
N CYS A 228 -0.84 -22.83 -6.69
CA CYS A 228 0.02 -23.55 -7.62
C CYS A 228 0.58 -24.85 -7.02
N GLU A 229 0.90 -24.86 -5.72
CA GLU A 229 1.53 -25.99 -5.02
C GLU A 229 0.55 -27.08 -4.56
N LEU A 230 -0.77 -26.85 -4.65
CA LEU A 230 -1.77 -27.83 -4.25
C LEU A 230 -1.76 -29.06 -5.18
N GLU A 231 -1.50 -30.25 -4.65
CA GLU A 231 -1.59 -31.50 -5.42
C GLU A 231 -3.04 -32.01 -5.53
N ALA A 232 -3.80 -31.99 -4.43
CA ALA A 232 -5.21 -32.40 -4.36
C ALA A 232 -6.03 -31.43 -3.48
N PRO A 233 -6.38 -30.24 -3.98
CA PRO A 233 -7.08 -29.25 -3.17
C PRO A 233 -8.52 -29.66 -2.89
N THR A 234 -8.96 -29.48 -1.64
CA THR A 234 -10.40 -29.52 -1.34
C THR A 234 -11.09 -28.37 -2.06
N GLU A 235 -12.32 -28.55 -2.54
CA GLU A 235 -13.09 -27.50 -3.22
C GLU A 235 -13.15 -26.19 -2.40
N ILE A 236 -13.29 -26.31 -1.09
CA ILE A 236 -13.31 -25.17 -0.16
C ILE A 236 -11.97 -24.42 -0.15
N GLN A 237 -10.84 -25.14 -0.15
CA GLN A 237 -9.52 -24.52 -0.13
C GLN A 237 -9.25 -23.76 -1.44
N LEU A 238 -9.53 -24.39 -2.58
CA LEU A 238 -9.37 -23.76 -3.89
C LEU A 238 -10.25 -22.51 -4.03
N LYS A 239 -11.54 -22.61 -3.65
CA LYS A 239 -12.44 -21.46 -3.65
C LYS A 239 -11.95 -20.35 -2.73
N SER A 240 -11.48 -20.67 -1.53
CA SER A 240 -10.96 -19.69 -0.58
C SER A 240 -9.76 -18.93 -1.15
N LEU A 241 -8.80 -19.64 -1.76
CA LEU A 241 -7.65 -19.02 -2.41
C LEU A 241 -8.06 -18.14 -3.59
N ASN A 242 -8.95 -18.63 -4.45
CA ASN A 242 -9.45 -17.87 -5.59
C ASN A 242 -10.18 -16.59 -5.16
N ILE A 243 -11.00 -16.65 -4.10
CA ILE A 243 -11.66 -15.46 -3.54
C ILE A 243 -10.63 -14.43 -3.10
N LEU A 244 -9.63 -14.84 -2.30
CA LEU A 244 -8.61 -13.92 -1.79
C LEU A 244 -7.74 -13.33 -2.89
N ILE A 245 -7.40 -14.13 -3.92
CA ILE A 245 -6.64 -13.69 -5.09
C ILE A 245 -7.42 -12.63 -5.87
N VAL A 246 -8.70 -12.89 -6.17
CA VAL A 246 -9.54 -11.96 -6.95
C VAL A 246 -9.78 -10.66 -6.18
N ILE A 247 -10.02 -10.73 -4.87
CA ILE A 247 -10.22 -9.51 -4.08
C ILE A 247 -8.92 -8.70 -3.97
N SER A 248 -7.82 -9.35 -3.61
CA SER A 248 -6.53 -8.67 -3.47
C SER A 248 -6.03 -8.13 -4.81
N GLY A 249 -6.24 -8.89 -5.88
CA GLY A 249 -5.83 -8.57 -7.23
C GLY A 249 -6.72 -7.55 -7.91
N ASP A 250 -7.96 -7.94 -8.21
CA ASP A 250 -8.88 -7.19 -9.07
C ASP A 250 -9.59 -6.08 -8.29
N PHE A 251 -10.03 -6.31 -7.04
CA PHE A 251 -10.74 -5.28 -6.27
C PHE A 251 -9.80 -4.18 -5.75
N PHE A 252 -8.63 -4.57 -5.24
CA PHE A 252 -7.63 -3.63 -4.72
C PHE A 252 -6.58 -3.21 -5.75
N GLY A 253 -6.61 -3.76 -6.97
CA GLY A 253 -5.68 -3.42 -8.04
C GLY A 253 -4.23 -3.78 -7.73
N GLN A 254 -3.99 -4.87 -6.98
CA GLN A 254 -2.64 -5.27 -6.58
C GLN A 254 -2.06 -6.41 -7.42
N LEU A 255 -2.84 -6.98 -8.34
CA LEU A 255 -2.33 -7.89 -9.35
C LEU A 255 -1.73 -7.02 -10.46
N HIS A 256 -0.41 -6.99 -10.53
CA HIS A 256 0.31 -6.40 -11.66
C HIS A 256 0.86 -7.55 -12.49
N ASP A 257 0.62 -7.51 -13.79
CA ASP A 257 1.34 -8.35 -14.73
C ASP A 257 2.81 -7.92 -14.75
N LEU A 258 3.69 -8.88 -15.02
CA LEU A 258 5.08 -8.56 -15.34
C LEU A 258 5.10 -7.72 -16.62
N GLU A 259 5.52 -6.47 -16.52
CA GLU A 259 6.09 -5.76 -17.67
C GLU A 259 7.39 -6.44 -18.12
#